data_AF-A0A964QKU2-F1
#
_entry.id   AF-A0A964QKU2-F1
#
_cell.length_a   1.000
_cell.length_b   1.000
_cell.length_c   1.000
_cell.angle_alpha   90.00
_cell.angle_beta   90.00
_cell.angle_gamma   90.00
#
_symmetry.space_group_name_H-M   'P 1'
#
loop_
_entity.id
_entity.type
_entity.pdbx_description
1 polymer ?
#
loop_
_entity_poly.entity_id
_entity_poly.type
_entity_poly.pdbx_seq_one_letter_code
_entity_poly.pdbx_strand_id
1 'polypeptide(L)'
;MAIWLGALLDGIPESLVLGASMLHASVSTSLIAGIFLSNFPEALSSSAGMRQQHYTQARILWMWTSLMLVSGVGSLLGNLLFAEAPPYLFALVEGIAAGAMLTMVAETMLPEAYHKGGTITSMATLIGSLLAIFCKTLE
;
A
#
# COMPACT_ATOMS: atom_id res chain seq x y z
N MET A 1 4.03 7.66 14.80
CA MET A 1 5.11 6.70 14.45
C MET A 1 4.58 5.35 14.01
N ALA A 2 3.60 4.75 14.71
CA ALA A 2 3.01 3.47 14.31
C ALA A 2 2.55 3.42 12.84
N ILE A 3 1.89 4.49 12.35
CA ILE A 3 1.39 4.56 10.95
C ILE A 3 2.54 4.60 9.93
N TRP A 4 3.65 5.28 10.20
CA TRP A 4 4.80 5.31 9.27
C TRP A 4 5.53 3.97 9.20
N LEU A 5 5.67 3.30 10.35
CA LEU A 5 6.22 1.94 10.44
C LEU A 5 5.32 0.94 9.73
N GLY A 6 4.00 1.09 9.86
CA GLY A 6 3.00 0.32 9.12
C GLY A 6 3.14 0.50 7.62
N ALA A 7 3.19 1.75 7.14
CA ALA A 7 3.40 2.05 5.72
C ALA A 7 4.74 1.54 5.18
N LEU A 8 5.79 1.52 6.01
CA LEU A 8 7.08 0.92 5.63
C LEU A 8 6.98 -0.60 5.50
N LEU A 9 6.28 -1.25 6.44
CA LEU A 9 6.06 -2.71 6.42
C LEU A 9 5.21 -3.13 5.22
N ASP A 10 4.24 -2.29 4.82
CA ASP A 10 3.40 -2.52 3.65
C ASP A 10 4.10 -2.21 2.32
N GLY A 11 4.89 -1.13 2.31
CA GLY A 11 5.63 -0.69 1.12
C GLY A 11 6.73 -1.65 0.66
N ILE A 12 7.21 -2.56 1.52
CA ILE A 12 8.20 -3.58 1.14
C ILE A 12 7.57 -4.65 0.23
N PRO A 13 6.50 -5.37 0.64
CA PRO A 13 5.81 -6.30 -0.24
C PRO A 13 5.26 -5.64 -1.52
N GLU A 14 4.61 -4.47 -1.42
CA GLU A 14 4.06 -3.78 -2.61
C GLU A 14 5.15 -3.44 -3.62
N SER A 15 6.29 -2.93 -3.16
CA SER A 15 7.38 -2.56 -4.06
C SER A 15 7.99 -3.77 -4.75
N LEU A 16 8.17 -4.90 -4.05
CA LEU A 16 8.65 -6.15 -4.65
C LEU A 16 7.71 -6.64 -5.76
N VAL A 17 6.40 -6.65 -5.51
CA VAL A 17 5.38 -7.06 -6.49
C VAL A 17 5.36 -6.11 -7.69
N LEU A 18 5.43 -4.79 -7.47
CA LEU A 18 5.57 -3.80 -8.54
C LEU A 18 6.79 -4.07 -9.41
N GLY A 19 7.94 -4.31 -8.80
CA GLY A 19 9.18 -4.65 -9.49
C GLY A 19 9.08 -5.92 -10.33
N ALA A 20 8.55 -6.98 -9.74
CA ALA A 20 8.38 -8.26 -10.42
C ALA A 20 7.32 -8.19 -11.54
N SER A 21 6.32 -7.32 -11.43
CA SER A 21 5.31 -7.11 -12.48
C SER A 21 5.90 -6.51 -13.77
N MET A 22 7.01 -5.76 -13.67
CA MET A 22 7.71 -5.15 -14.81
C MET A 22 8.40 -6.18 -15.72
N LEU A 23 8.60 -7.40 -15.25
CA LEU A 23 9.18 -8.50 -16.02
C LEU A 23 8.20 -9.07 -17.06
N HIS A 24 6.90 -8.88 -16.84
CA HIS A 24 5.87 -9.29 -17.78
C HIS A 24 5.66 -8.18 -18.82
N ALA A 25 5.54 -8.55 -20.10
CA ALA A 25 5.57 -7.62 -21.25
C ALA A 25 4.47 -6.53 -21.28
N SER A 26 3.52 -6.58 -20.34
CA SER A 26 2.52 -5.54 -20.12
C SER A 26 2.52 -5.14 -18.65
N VAL A 27 2.99 -3.91 -18.38
CA VAL A 27 2.80 -3.26 -17.09
C VAL A 27 1.30 -3.25 -16.79
N SER A 28 0.86 -3.91 -15.71
CA SER A 28 -0.53 -3.85 -15.28
C SER A 28 -0.83 -2.43 -14.81
N THR A 29 -1.44 -1.64 -15.69
CA THR A 29 -1.90 -0.29 -15.40
C THR A 29 -2.87 -0.28 -14.23
N SER A 30 -3.63 -1.36 -14.07
CA SER A 30 -4.52 -1.67 -12.96
C SER A 30 -3.78 -1.77 -11.63
N LEU A 31 -2.66 -2.50 -11.60
CA LEU A 31 -1.84 -2.66 -10.40
C LEU A 31 -1.27 -1.30 -9.97
N ILE A 32 -0.70 -0.54 -10.91
CA ILE A 32 -0.16 0.80 -10.62
C ILE A 32 -1.26 1.74 -10.15
N ALA A 33 -2.41 1.76 -10.82
CA ALA A 33 -3.55 2.59 -10.44
C ALA A 33 -4.09 2.20 -9.06
N GLY A 34 -4.17 0.91 -8.75
CA GLY A 34 -4.61 0.39 -7.46
C GLY A 34 -3.69 0.82 -6.32
N ILE A 35 -2.38 0.60 -6.48
CA ILE A 35 -1.36 0.99 -5.48
C ILE A 35 -1.34 2.51 -5.28
N PHE A 36 -1.50 3.28 -6.36
CA PHE A 36 -1.60 4.74 -6.24
C PHE A 36 -2.85 5.16 -5.46
N LEU A 37 -4.00 4.55 -5.78
CA LEU A 37 -5.28 4.90 -5.17
C LEU A 37 -5.36 4.49 -3.69
N SER A 38 -4.65 3.45 -3.25
CA SER A 38 -4.54 3.07 -1.83
C SER A 38 -3.57 3.98 -1.08
N ASN A 39 -2.36 4.16 -1.60
CA ASN A 39 -1.29 4.89 -0.92
C ASN A 39 -1.55 6.40 -0.84
N PHE A 40 -2.24 6.99 -1.81
CA PHE A 40 -2.46 8.45 -1.83
C PHE A 40 -3.34 8.95 -0.66
N PRO A 41 -4.54 8.39 -0.40
CA PRO A 41 -5.33 8.71 0.79
C PRO A 41 -4.59 8.42 2.10
N GLU A 42 -3.85 7.32 2.16
CA GLU A 42 -3.06 6.95 3.34
C GLU A 42 -1.96 8.00 3.63
N ALA A 43 -1.21 8.39 2.60
CA ALA A 43 -0.17 9.40 2.73
C ALA A 43 -0.72 10.75 3.20
N LEU A 44 -1.89 11.15 2.70
CA LEU A 44 -2.59 12.35 3.15
C LEU A 44 -3.05 12.25 4.61
N SER A 45 -3.74 11.16 4.97
CA SER A 45 -4.27 10.93 6.32
C SER A 45 -3.14 10.86 7.35
N SER A 46 -2.08 10.11 7.04
CA SER A 46 -0.89 9.95 7.88
C SER A 46 -0.12 11.27 8.03
N SER A 47 0.05 12.04 6.95
CA SER A 47 0.66 13.38 7.01
C SER A 47 -0.15 14.35 7.87
N ALA A 48 -1.48 14.33 7.75
CA ALA A 48 -2.37 15.14 8.58
C ALA A 48 -2.26 14.74 10.06
N GLY A 49 -2.23 13.44 10.36
CA GLY A 49 -2.01 12.91 11.71
C GLY A 49 -0.65 13.31 12.29
N MET A 50 0.42 13.27 11.50
CA MET A 50 1.75 13.72 11.93
C MET A 50 1.77 15.22 12.26
N ARG A 51 1.09 16.07 11.46
CA ARG A 51 0.98 17.50 11.78
C ARG A 51 0.23 17.75 13.08
N GLN A 52 -0.82 16.98 13.37
CA GLN A 52 -1.56 17.06 14.65
C GLN A 52 -0.70 16.63 15.84
N GLN A 53 0.26 15.72 15.63
CA GLN A 53 1.27 15.32 16.62
C GLN A 53 2.47 16.28 16.69
N HIS A 54 2.35 17.50 16.16
CA HIS A 54 3.38 18.54 16.16
C HIS A 54 4.68 18.19 15.41
N TYR A 55 4.64 17.28 14.43
CA TYR A 55 5.78 17.05 13.54
C TYR A 55 5.95 18.24 12.58
N THR A 56 7.20 18.62 12.31
CA THR A 56 7.53 19.67 11.34
C THR A 56 7.32 19.17 9.91
N GLN A 57 6.90 20.06 8.99
CA GLN A 57 6.70 19.71 7.58
C GLN A 57 7.95 19.09 6.94
N ALA A 58 9.13 19.61 7.26
CA ALA A 58 10.40 19.07 6.77
C ALA A 58 10.62 17.62 7.21
N ARG A 59 10.28 17.28 8.46
CA ARG A 59 10.38 15.90 8.97
C ARG A 59 9.39 14.97 8.28
N ILE A 60 8.15 15.41 8.05
CA ILE A 60 7.13 14.64 7.34
C ILE A 60 7.58 14.36 5.89
N LEU A 61 8.06 15.39 5.19
CA LEU A 61 8.62 15.24 3.83
C LEU A 61 9.77 14.24 3.81
N TRP A 62 10.74 14.36 4.72
CA TRP A 62 11.86 13.42 4.81
C TRP A 62 11.40 11.97 5.04
N MET A 63 10.40 11.79 5.91
CA MET A 63 9.82 10.48 6.19
C MET A 63 9.19 9.86 4.94
N TRP A 64 8.44 10.64 4.14
CA TRP A 64 7.87 10.17 2.87
C TRP A 64 8.91 9.93 1.79
N THR A 65 9.89 10.81 1.66
CA THR A 65 11.00 10.63 0.73
C THR A 65 11.79 9.36 1.05
N SER A 66 12.01 9.07 2.34
CA SER A 66 12.68 7.83 2.73
C SER A 66 11.87 6.57 2.36
N LEU A 67 10.54 6.58 2.52
CA LEU A 67 9.69 5.49 2.03
C LEU A 67 9.79 5.33 0.52
N MET A 68 9.69 6.43 -0.22
CA MET A 68 9.78 6.42 -1.69
C MET A 68 11.10 5.80 -2.16
N LEU A 69 12.22 6.13 -1.51
CA LEU A 69 13.51 5.52 -1.82
C LEU A 69 13.56 4.03 -1.47
N VAL A 70 13.05 3.63 -0.31
CA VAL A 70 13.00 2.21 0.10
C VAL A 70 12.13 1.40 -0.87
N SER A 71 10.95 1.89 -1.25
CA SER A 71 10.08 1.26 -2.24
C SER A 71 10.74 1.23 -3.62
N GLY A 72 11.49 2.25 -4.01
CA GLY A 72 12.27 2.23 -5.26
C GLY A 72 13.33 1.11 -5.27
N VAL A 73 14.06 0.95 -4.17
CA VAL A 73 15.03 -0.14 -4.00
C VAL A 73 14.33 -1.50 -3.95
N GLY A 74 13.21 -1.60 -3.23
CA GLY A 74 12.38 -2.80 -3.16
C GLY A 74 11.87 -3.23 -4.54
N SER A 75 11.45 -2.30 -5.38
CA SER A 75 11.03 -2.57 -6.76
C SER A 75 12.19 -3.02 -7.64
N LEU A 76 13.36 -2.41 -7.50
CA LEU A 76 14.56 -2.87 -8.21
C LEU A 76 14.94 -4.30 -7.79
N LEU A 77 14.92 -4.60 -6.49
CA LEU A 77 15.16 -5.94 -5.98
C LEU A 77 14.08 -6.94 -6.44
N GLY A 78 12.81 -6.53 -6.47
CA GLY A 78 11.71 -7.35 -6.98
C GLY A 78 11.93 -7.73 -8.44
N ASN A 79 12.32 -6.78 -9.28
CA ASN A 79 12.65 -7.05 -10.68
C ASN A 79 13.84 -8.02 -10.82
N LEU A 80 14.90 -7.85 -10.02
CA LEU A 80 16.10 -8.70 -10.11
C LEU A 80 15.88 -10.11 -9.54
N LEU A 81 15.24 -10.22 -8.38
CA LEU A 81 15.03 -11.48 -7.68
C LEU A 81 13.98 -12.37 -8.37
N PHE A 82 12.99 -11.75 -9.02
CA PHE A 82 11.91 -12.48 -9.67
C PHE A 82 12.10 -12.68 -11.18
N ALA A 83 13.19 -12.19 -11.77
CA ALA A 83 13.49 -12.30 -13.21
C ALA A 83 13.44 -13.74 -13.75
N GLU A 84 13.92 -14.70 -12.95
CA GLU A 84 13.92 -16.13 -13.27
C GLU A 84 13.10 -16.95 -12.26
N ALA A 85 12.31 -16.28 -11.41
CA ALA A 85 11.58 -16.97 -10.36
C ALA A 85 10.39 -17.75 -10.93
N PRO A 86 10.13 -18.97 -10.44
CA PRO A 86 8.96 -19.72 -10.84
C PRO A 86 7.66 -19.05 -10.34
N PRO A 87 6.53 -19.18 -11.06
CA PRO A 87 5.28 -18.45 -10.76
C PRO A 87 4.74 -18.65 -9.33
N TYR A 88 4.98 -19.82 -8.73
CA TYR A 88 4.53 -20.09 -7.35
C TYR A 88 5.23 -19.21 -6.31
N LEU A 89 6.47 -18.76 -6.57
CA LEU A 89 7.22 -17.91 -5.65
C LEU A 89 6.64 -16.50 -5.65
N PHE A 90 6.22 -16.01 -6.82
CA PHE A 90 5.50 -14.75 -6.96
C PHE A 90 4.17 -14.80 -6.20
N ALA A 91 3.37 -15.85 -6.41
CA ALA A 91 2.10 -16.03 -5.70
C ALA A 91 2.28 -16.16 -4.17
N LEU A 92 3.38 -16.78 -3.72
CA LEU A 92 3.70 -16.87 -2.29
C LEU A 92 3.99 -15.50 -1.69
N VAL A 93 4.85 -14.70 -2.34
CA VAL A 93 5.20 -13.36 -1.85
C VAL A 93 4.02 -12.40 -1.92
N GLU A 94 3.22 -12.46 -2.99
CA GLU A 94 1.96 -11.72 -3.10
C GLU A 94 0.95 -12.15 -2.02
N GLY A 95 0.85 -13.44 -1.72
CA GLY A 95 -0.01 -13.94 -0.64
C GLY A 95 0.42 -13.47 0.75
N ILE A 96 1.74 -13.43 1.02
CA ILE A 96 2.30 -12.87 2.26
C ILE A 96 2.03 -11.36 2.33
N ALA A 97 2.21 -10.63 1.23
CA ALA A 97 1.90 -9.21 1.11
C ALA A 97 0.44 -8.93 1.46
N ALA A 98 -0.48 -9.66 0.81
CA ALA A 98 -1.91 -9.54 1.04
C ALA A 98 -2.29 -9.83 2.49
N GLY A 99 -1.68 -10.84 3.11
CA GLY A 99 -1.87 -11.15 4.53
C GLY A 99 -1.42 -10.01 5.44
N ALA A 100 -0.23 -9.44 5.19
CA ALA A 100 0.29 -8.32 5.98
C ALA A 100 -0.61 -7.07 5.87
N MET A 101 -1.10 -6.75 4.67
CA MET A 101 -2.08 -5.68 4.46
C MET A 101 -3.37 -5.93 5.25
N LEU A 102 -3.91 -7.16 5.22
CA LEU A 102 -5.12 -7.50 5.98
C LEU A 102 -4.91 -7.34 7.49
N THR A 103 -3.76 -7.74 8.03
CA THR A 103 -3.42 -7.53 9.44
C THR A 103 -3.37 -6.04 9.78
N MET A 104 -2.71 -5.23 8.96
CA MET A 104 -2.64 -3.77 9.13
C MET A 104 -4.04 -3.12 9.13
N VAL A 105 -4.87 -3.49 8.16
CA VAL A 105 -6.25 -3.00 8.05
C VAL A 105 -7.07 -3.36 9.30
N ALA A 106 -6.95 -4.61 9.77
CA ALA A 106 -7.69 -5.10 10.91
C ALA A 106 -7.25 -4.47 12.24
N GLU A 107 -5.94 -4.35 12.48
CA GLU A 107 -5.41 -3.89 13.77
C GLU A 107 -5.39 -2.37 13.93
N THR A 108 -5.19 -1.63 12.83
CA THR A 108 -4.95 -0.18 12.93
C THR A 108 -5.97 0.64 12.17
N MET A 109 -6.19 0.36 10.89
CA MET A 109 -7.00 1.24 10.05
C MET A 109 -8.49 1.19 10.38
N LEU A 110 -9.06 -0.01 10.54
CA LEU A 110 -10.49 -0.16 10.87
C LEU A 110 -10.83 0.42 12.25
N PRO A 111 -10.08 0.13 13.33
CA PRO A 111 -10.33 0.75 14.63
C PRO A 111 -10.21 2.28 14.61
N GLU A 112 -9.16 2.83 13.97
CA GLU A 112 -8.95 4.28 13.91
C GLU A 112 -10.03 4.97 13.06
N ALA A 113 -10.40 4.37 11.92
CA ALA A 113 -11.45 4.89 11.06
C ALA A 113 -12.81 4.87 11.78
N TYR A 114 -13.14 3.80 12.50
CA TYR A 114 -14.37 3.75 13.29
C TYR A 114 -14.37 4.77 14.43
N HIS A 115 -13.24 4.97 15.10
CA HIS A 115 -13.12 5.95 16.18
C HIS A 115 -13.27 7.40 15.69
N LYS A 116 -12.88 7.71 14.45
CA LYS A 116 -13.00 9.06 13.86
C LYS A 116 -14.32 9.29 13.11
N GLY A 117 -14.79 8.30 12.35
CA GLY A 117 -15.91 8.41 11.43
C GLY A 117 -17.19 7.69 11.86
N GLY A 118 -17.15 6.89 12.94
CA GLY A 118 -18.29 6.13 13.43
C GLY A 118 -18.88 5.18 12.38
N THR A 119 -20.21 5.08 12.35
CA THR A 119 -20.96 4.17 11.47
C THR A 119 -20.79 4.46 9.98
N ILE A 120 -20.39 5.67 9.57
CA ILE A 120 -20.16 6.00 8.15
C ILE A 120 -19.00 5.16 7.58
N THR A 121 -18.04 4.80 8.43
CA THR A 121 -16.86 4.00 8.06
C THR A 121 -17.24 2.69 7.39
N SER A 122 -18.22 1.94 7.94
CA SER A 122 -18.61 0.65 7.36
C SER A 122 -19.28 0.79 5.99
N MET A 123 -20.10 1.83 5.79
CA MET A 123 -20.68 2.13 4.49
C MET A 123 -19.62 2.56 3.47
N ALA A 124 -18.65 3.38 3.89
CA ALA A 124 -17.53 3.77 3.04
C ALA A 124 -16.66 2.58 2.63
N THR A 125 -16.35 1.66 3.56
CA THR A 125 -15.62 0.42 3.27
C THR A 125 -16.38 -0.48 2.30
N LEU A 126 -17.71 -0.62 2.45
CA LEU A 126 -18.55 -1.39 1.52
C LEU A 126 -18.51 -0.77 0.12
N ILE A 127 -18.73 0.54 0.01
CA ILE A 127 -18.76 1.26 -1.27
C ILE A 127 -17.39 1.15 -1.96
N GLY A 128 -16.29 1.38 -1.23
CA GLY A 128 -14.94 1.24 -1.76
C GLY A 128 -14.65 -0.16 -2.28
N SER A 129 -15.06 -1.20 -1.54
CA SER A 129 -14.91 -2.60 -1.96
C SER A 129 -15.70 -2.92 -3.23
N LEU A 130 -16.95 -2.44 -3.33
CA LEU A 130 -17.79 -2.63 -4.52
C LEU A 130 -17.22 -1.90 -5.74
N LEU A 131 -16.71 -0.68 -5.56
CA LEU A 131 -16.07 0.08 -6.63
C LEU A 131 -14.80 -0.61 -7.14
N ALA A 132 -13.96 -1.13 -6.24
CA ALA A 132 -12.77 -1.88 -6.62
C ALA A 132 -13.10 -3.13 -7.45
N ILE A 133 -14.12 -3.89 -7.04
CA ILE A 133 -14.59 -5.06 -7.79
C ILE A 133 -15.16 -4.63 -9.15
N PHE A 134 -15.97 -3.57 -9.19
CA PHE A 134 -16.55 -3.06 -10.42
C PHE A 134 -15.47 -2.64 -11.44
N CYS A 135 -14.44 -1.90 -11.01
CA CYS A 135 -13.30 -1.55 -11.86
C CYS A 135 -12.60 -2.80 -12.40
N LYS A 136 -12.39 -3.83 -11.56
CA LYS A 136 -11.75 -5.09 -11.99
C LYS A 136 -12.59 -5.84 -13.03
N THR A 137 -13.93 -5.75 -12.97
CA THR A 137 -14.79 -6.41 -13.97
C THR A 137 -14.83 -5.71 -15.33
N LEU A 138 -14.28 -4.50 -15.45
CA LEU A 138 -14.22 -3.74 -16.70
C LEU A 138 -12.93 -3.99 -17.50
N GLU A 139 -11.96 -4.72 -16.94
CA GLU A 139 -10.72 -5.17 -17.58
C GLU A 139 -10.86 -6.58 -18.15
#